data_AF-A0A959Z4K2-F1
#
_entry.id   AF-A0A959Z4K2-F1
#
_cell.length_a   1.000
_cell.length_b   1.000
_cell.length_c   1.000
_cell.angle_alpha   90.00
_cell.angle_beta   90.00
_cell.angle_gamma   90.00
#
_symmetry.space_group_name_H-M   'P 1'
#
loop_
_entity.id
_entity.type
_entity.pdbx_description
1 polymer ?
#
loop_
_entity_poly.entity_id
_entity_poly.type
_entity_poly.pdbx_seq_one_letter_code
_entity_poly.pdbx_strand_id
1 'polypeptide(L)' 'MTPGAYTLTGADGRPRPSEVPGSHAGHRRSRIYGLLDCPAAARAIARGGDVAHRVFFADAPTAAAAGYRPCAVCLPREY' A
#
# COMPACT_ATOMS: atom_id res chain seq x y z
N MET A 1 22.02 -10.05 -12.07
CA MET A 1 21.53 -8.85 -11.35
C MET A 1 20.44 -9.33 -10.42
N THR A 2 20.74 -9.54 -9.14
CA THR A 2 19.71 -9.91 -8.15
C THR A 2 18.72 -8.75 -8.09
N PRO A 3 17.42 -8.95 -8.38
CA PRO A 3 16.46 -7.87 -8.27
C PRO A 3 16.53 -7.32 -6.83
N GLY A 4 16.70 -6.00 -6.71
CA GLY A 4 16.81 -5.35 -5.41
C GLY A 4 15.60 -5.69 -4.56
N ALA A 5 15.82 -6.15 -3.33
CA ALA A 5 14.74 -6.54 -2.44
C ALA A 5 13.79 -5.35 -2.22
N TYR A 6 12.53 -5.50 -2.62
CA TYR A 6 11.46 -4.58 -2.30
C TYR A 6 11.16 -4.64 -0.80
N THR A 7 10.74 -3.52 -0.22
CA THR A 7 10.30 -3.49 1.18
C THR A 7 8.78 -3.47 1.23
N LEU A 8 8.17 -4.58 1.64
CA LEU A 8 6.73 -4.71 1.82
C LEU A 8 6.38 -4.70 3.31
N THR A 9 5.21 -4.19 3.65
CA THR A 9 4.66 -4.26 5.00
C THR A 9 3.92 -5.59 5.13
N GLY A 10 4.33 -6.40 6.10
CA GLY A 10 3.66 -7.66 6.42
C GLY A 10 2.34 -7.44 7.17
N ALA A 11 1.60 -8.53 7.38
CA ALA A 11 0.36 -8.54 8.15
C ALA A 11 0.56 -8.11 9.62
N ASP A 12 1.80 -8.19 10.12
CA ASP A 12 2.23 -7.70 11.44
C ASP A 12 2.47 -6.18 11.47
N GLY A 13 2.27 -5.48 10.35
CA GLY A 13 2.55 -4.05 10.20
C GLY A 13 4.05 -3.73 10.15
N ARG A 14 4.92 -4.75 10.01
CA ARG A 14 6.37 -4.56 9.97
C ARG A 14 6.91 -4.64 8.54
N PRO A 15 7.89 -3.80 8.18
CA PRO A 15 8.56 -3.89 6.89
C PRO A 15 9.38 -5.19 6.81
N ARG A 16 9.26 -5.89 5.68
CA ARG A 16 9.98 -7.12 5.34
C ARG A 16 10.51 -7.04 3.91
N PRO A 17 11.71 -7.59 3.65
CA PRO A 17 12.22 -7.71 2.29
C PRO A 17 11.36 -8.70 1.49
N SER A 18 11.17 -8.40 0.21
CA SER A 18 10.46 -9.23 -0.75
C SER A 18 11.14 -9.16 -2.11
N GLU A 19 11.13 -10.28 -2.82
CA GLU A 19 11.63 -10.34 -4.21
C GLU A 19 10.62 -9.75 -5.20
N VAL A 20 9.39 -9.52 -4.76
CA VAL A 20 8.31 -8.94 -5.56
C VAL A 20 7.91 -7.56 -5.05
N PRO A 21 7.50 -6.64 -5.93
CA PRO A 21 7.10 -5.27 -5.56
C PRO A 21 5.78 -5.18 -4.78
N GLY A 22 5.01 -6.27 -4.70
CA GLY A 22 3.66 -6.30 -4.16
C GLY A 22 2.61 -5.74 -5.14
N SER A 23 1.33 -5.98 -4.85
CA SER A 23 0.21 -5.56 -5.70
C SER A 23 -0.63 -4.44 -5.11
N HIS A 24 -0.40 -4.09 -3.84
CA HIS A 24 -1.17 -3.08 -3.12
C HIS A 24 -0.24 -2.04 -2.50
N ALA A 25 -0.70 -0.80 -2.42
CA ALA A 25 -0.03 0.25 -1.70
C ALA A 25 -0.98 0.92 -0.72
N GLY A 26 -0.44 1.46 0.36
CA GLY A 26 -1.20 2.24 1.32
C GLY A 26 -0.44 3.47 1.79
N HIS A 27 -1.12 4.25 2.60
CA HIS A 27 -0.58 5.45 3.21
C HIS A 27 -0.58 5.28 4.73
N ARG A 28 0.62 5.30 5.32
CA ARG A 28 0.84 4.94 6.74
C ARG A 28 0.05 5.80 7.73
N ARG A 29 -0.12 7.10 7.45
CA ARG A 29 -0.82 8.02 8.39
C ARG A 29 -2.33 7.84 8.35
N SER A 30 -2.91 7.72 7.17
CA SER A 30 -4.36 7.53 7.03
C SER A 30 -4.79 6.07 7.20
N ARG A 31 -3.82 5.13 7.21
CA ARG A 31 -4.03 3.69 7.26
C ARG A 31 -5.01 3.20 6.19
N ILE A 32 -4.92 3.76 4.99
CA ILE A 32 -5.74 3.35 3.84
C ILE A 32 -4.84 2.57 2.90
N TYR A 33 -5.30 1.41 2.42
CA TYR A 33 -4.68 0.66 1.33
C TYR A 33 -5.54 0.66 0.07
N GLY A 34 -4.91 0.45 -1.07
CA GLY A 34 -5.55 0.41 -2.37
C GLY A 34 -4.65 -0.26 -3.40
N LEU A 35 -5.14 -0.31 -4.63
CA LEU A 35 -4.34 -0.73 -5.79
C LEU A 35 -3.21 0.28 -6.06
N LEU A 36 -2.14 -0.17 -6.71
CA LEU A 36 -1.00 0.67 -7.08
C LEU A 36 -1.41 1.86 -7.95
N ASP A 37 -2.40 1.65 -8.83
CA ASP A 37 -2.96 2.62 -9.77
C ASP A 37 -4.18 3.40 -9.21
N CYS A 38 -4.32 3.46 -7.89
CA CYS A 38 -5.46 4.16 -7.28
C CYS A 38 -5.50 5.65 -7.69
N PRO A 39 -6.59 6.14 -8.32
CA PRO A 39 -6.70 7.54 -8.73
C PRO A 39 -6.76 8.49 -7.52
N ALA A 40 -7.25 8.03 -6.37
CA ALA A 40 -7.22 8.82 -5.14
C ALA A 40 -5.78 9.02 -4.63
N ALA A 41 -4.93 8.01 -4.74
CA ALA A 41 -3.51 8.11 -4.41
C ALA A 41 -2.78 9.05 -5.38
N ALA A 42 -3.01 8.91 -6.69
CA ALA A 42 -2.45 9.82 -7.69
C ALA A 42 -2.84 11.29 -7.44
N ARG A 43 -4.12 11.54 -7.15
CA ARG A 43 -4.61 12.89 -6.78
C ARG A 43 -3.99 13.40 -5.49
N ALA A 44 -3.77 12.54 -4.49
CA ALA A 44 -3.11 12.94 -3.25
C ALA A 44 -1.66 13.36 -3.52
N ILE A 45 -0.91 12.58 -4.30
CA ILE A 45 0.47 12.90 -4.69
C ILE A 45 0.52 14.22 -5.49
N ALA A 46 -0.37 14.40 -6.47
CA ALA A 46 -0.45 15.62 -7.27
C ALA A 46 -0.76 16.88 -6.43
N ARG A 47 -1.42 16.72 -5.28
CA ARG A 47 -1.70 17.81 -4.32
C ARG A 47 -0.57 18.08 -3.33
N GLY A 48 0.59 17.42 -3.49
CA GLY A 48 1.71 17.51 -2.55
C GLY A 48 1.57 16.55 -1.36
N GLY A 49 0.73 15.51 -1.49
CA GLY A 49 0.61 14.46 -0.50
C GLY A 49 1.93 13.72 -0.31
N ASP A 50 2.21 13.36 0.94
CA ASP A 50 3.51 12.85 1.35
C ASP A 50 3.77 11.42 0.82
N VAL A 51 4.64 11.34 -0.20
CA VAL A 51 5.09 10.08 -0.79
C VAL A 51 5.97 9.29 0.18
N ALA A 52 6.60 9.96 1.16
CA ALA A 52 7.50 9.31 2.12
C ALA A 52 6.77 8.36 3.09
N HIS A 53 5.45 8.47 3.20
CA HIS A 53 4.61 7.59 4.01
C HIS A 53 3.88 6.52 3.19
N ARG A 54 4.27 6.33 1.93
CA ARG A 54 3.74 5.25 1.08
C ARG A 54 4.34 3.92 1.53
N VAL A 55 3.47 2.97 1.84
CA VAL A 55 3.81 1.59 2.19
C VAL A 55 3.28 0.67 1.10
N PHE A 56 3.94 -0.47 0.91
CA PHE A 56 3.55 -1.48 -0.08
C PHE A 56 3.16 -2.77 0.63
N PHE A 57 2.23 -3.53 0.06
CA PHE A 57 1.77 -4.80 0.58
C PHE A 57 1.78 -5.83 -0.55
N ALA A 58 1.99 -7.09 -0.19
CA ALA A 58 1.90 -8.19 -1.15
C ALA A 58 0.48 -8.26 -1.74
N ASP A 59 -0.54 -8.26 -0.88
CA ASP A 59 -1.94 -8.47 -1.21
C ASP A 59 -2.88 -7.70 -0.25
N ALA A 60 -4.17 -7.63 -0.62
CA ALA A 60 -5.19 -6.95 0.17
C ALA A 60 -5.40 -7.58 1.57
N PRO A 61 -5.47 -8.92 1.74
CA PRO A 61 -5.55 -9.54 3.07
C PRO A 61 -4.41 -9.14 4.00
N THR A 62 -3.18 -9.05 3.48
CA THR A 62 -2.00 -8.61 4.24
C THR A 62 -2.16 -7.16 4.71
N ALA A 63 -2.68 -6.28 3.85
CA ALA A 63 -2.93 -4.89 4.21
C ALA A 63 -4.03 -4.76 5.27
N ALA A 64 -5.12 -5.52 5.13
CA ALA A 64 -6.21 -5.57 6.09
C ALA A 64 -5.74 -6.10 7.46
N ALA A 65 -4.97 -7.19 7.47
CA ALA A 65 -4.40 -7.76 8.70
C ALA A 65 -3.42 -6.80 9.39
N ALA A 66 -2.68 -6.00 8.61
CA ALA A 66 -1.83 -4.92 9.13
C ALA A 66 -2.61 -3.73 9.71
N GLY A 67 -3.95 -3.76 9.70
CA GLY A 67 -4.82 -2.73 10.25
C GLY A 67 -5.08 -1.56 9.30
N TYR A 68 -4.89 -1.76 7.99
CA TYR A 68 -5.24 -0.77 6.97
C TYR A 68 -6.65 -1.03 6.47
N ARG A 69 -7.41 0.03 6.25
CA ARG A 69 -8.75 -0.02 5.65
C ARG A 69 -8.67 0.08 4.12
N PRO A 70 -9.56 -0.57 3.38
CA PRO A 70 -9.61 -0.44 1.92
C PRO A 70 -9.99 0.97 1.50
N CYS A 71 -9.52 1.37 0.32
CA CYS A 71 -9.85 2.64 -0.29
C CYS A 71 -11.22 2.55 -0.98
N ALA A 72 -12.18 3.36 -0.53
CA ALA A 72 -13.52 3.46 -1.13
C ALA A 72 -13.54 3.73 -2.64
N VAL A 73 -12.46 4.30 -3.20
CA VAL A 73 -12.40 4.69 -4.62
C VAL A 73 -11.96 3.55 -5.53
N CYS A 74 -10.93 2.80 -5.15
CA CYS A 74 -10.38 1.72 -5.99
C CYS A 74 -10.79 0.32 -5.54
N LEU A 75 -11.24 0.17 -4.29
CA LEU A 75 -11.73 -1.07 -3.70
C LEU A 75 -13.13 -0.87 -3.10
N PRO A 76 -14.13 -0.41 -3.87
CA PRO A 76 -15.47 -0.14 -3.35
C PRO A 76 -16.21 -1.42 -2.89
N ARG A 77 -15.77 -2.61 -3.32
CA ARG A 77 -16.32 -3.89 -2.89
C ARG A 77 -15.81 -4.36 -1.53
N GLU A 78 -14.65 -3.87 -1.11
CA GLU A 78 -14.02 -4.23 0.17
C GLU A 78 -14.24 -3.15 1.24
N TYR A 79 -14.65 -1.94 0.84
CA TYR A 79 -14.99 -0.82 1.73
C TYR A 79 -16.35 -1.00 2.41
#